data_AF-B1L4B5-F1
#
_entry.id   AF-B1L4B5-F1
#
_cell.length_a   1.000
_cell.length_b   1.000
_cell.length_c   1.000
_cell.angle_alpha   90.00
_cell.angle_beta   90.00
_cell.angle_gamma   90.00
#
_symmetry.space_group_name_H-M   'P 1'
#
loop_
_entity.id
_entity.type
_entity.pdbx_description
1 polymer ?
#
loop_
_entity_poly.entity_id
_entity_poly.type
_entity_poly.pdbx_seq_one_letter_code
_entity_poly.pdbx_strand_id
1 'polypeptide(L)'
;MRRGLILLLLLLLFTNVVELSDQSSGSLMKDIEDTLKRFDGVRGNDAAMKQLIDDIRADLEYMKLYKEPQLFERFAPSGVRVPLVYITNQGFNVHPINAMNLATEALFYRKNWSEFRDIMDWMLRYLERKGDSCFFNFYFAWERESIPWNSSISQGIGAGYYAIAYKKFGDKRYLEAAIGLARSFSIPYGEGGFVLETEYGPFYLEYSNAPDDLVLNGFMLSLKGLALYNELIGDNLSEKALKDGLETLRKILPYYEKERWSLYSLKHGWADENYHRLHIRLLYFLGKWFDDPLFLQYARRWDSYLERSELPRAEQEYNFWRGLVDSLKDPPSPQGP
;
A
#
# COMPACT_ATOMS: atom_id res chain seq x y z
N MET A 1 8.50 18.59 24.63
CA MET A 1 8.25 17.13 24.50
C MET A 1 9.07 16.48 23.38
N ARG A 2 9.02 16.93 22.11
CA ARG A 2 9.72 16.29 20.97
C ARG A 2 11.22 16.03 21.17
N ARG A 3 12.00 17.05 21.55
CA ARG A 3 13.45 16.89 21.82
C ARG A 3 13.74 15.95 23.00
N GLY A 4 12.87 15.91 24.00
CA GLY A 4 13.06 15.07 25.18
C GLY A 4 12.83 13.59 24.89
N LEU A 5 11.85 13.25 24.04
CA LEU A 5 11.59 11.87 23.63
C LEU A 5 12.66 11.35 22.66
N ILE A 6 13.12 12.19 21.73
CA ILE A 6 14.25 11.87 20.86
C ILE A 6 15.53 11.74 21.69
N LEU A 7 15.81 12.63 22.65
CA LEU A 7 16.93 12.47 23.58
C LEU A 7 16.80 11.21 24.43
N LEU A 8 15.60 10.84 24.87
CA LEU A 8 15.37 9.64 25.69
C LEU A 8 15.55 8.36 24.87
N LEU A 9 15.04 8.33 23.63
CA LEU A 9 15.29 7.26 22.66
C LEU A 9 16.79 7.16 22.35
N LEU A 10 17.45 8.30 22.10
CA LEU A 10 18.91 8.38 21.95
C LEU A 10 19.66 7.92 23.20
N LEU A 11 19.20 8.25 24.42
CA LEU A 11 19.81 7.80 25.67
C LEU A 11 19.65 6.29 25.88
N LEU A 12 18.47 5.74 25.57
CA LEU A 12 18.20 4.29 25.61
C LEU A 12 18.98 3.53 24.53
N LEU A 13 19.15 4.15 23.36
CA LEU A 13 20.06 3.71 22.30
C LEU A 13 21.49 3.67 22.85
N PHE A 14 22.01 4.79 23.37
CA PHE A 14 23.38 4.90 23.91
C PHE A 14 23.69 3.87 25.00
N THR A 15 22.75 3.57 25.92
CA THR A 15 22.98 2.56 26.97
C THR A 15 23.07 1.12 26.44
N ASN A 16 22.39 0.79 25.34
CA ASN A 16 22.48 -0.53 24.71
C ASN A 16 23.59 -0.61 23.64
N VAL A 17 24.02 0.54 23.10
CA VAL A 17 25.06 0.65 22.05
C VAL A 17 26.46 0.42 22.60
N VAL A 18 26.72 0.77 23.88
CA VAL A 18 28.03 0.53 24.53
C VAL A 18 28.37 -0.97 24.63
N GLU A 19 27.39 -1.87 24.56
CA GLU A 19 27.63 -3.33 24.54
C GLU A 19 27.79 -3.91 23.11
N LEU A 20 27.39 -3.18 22.07
CA LEU A 20 27.35 -3.67 20.68
C LEU A 20 28.54 -3.19 19.82
N SER A 21 29.42 -2.34 20.37
CA SER A 21 30.40 -1.59 19.59
C SER A 21 31.65 -2.35 19.15
N ASP A 22 31.81 -3.63 19.49
CA ASP A 22 33.08 -4.30 19.22
C ASP A 22 33.16 -5.06 17.88
N GLN A 23 32.09 -5.62 17.30
CA GLN A 23 32.17 -6.25 15.97
C GLN A 23 30.84 -6.24 15.17
N SER A 24 30.90 -5.73 13.93
CA SER A 24 29.97 -5.92 12.79
C SER A 24 28.62 -5.18 12.71
N SER A 25 28.50 -3.92 13.17
CA SER A 25 27.22 -3.19 13.14
C SER A 25 27.23 -1.73 12.63
N GLY A 26 28.31 -1.30 11.95
CA GLY A 26 28.53 0.12 11.61
C GLY A 26 27.58 0.72 10.57
N SER A 27 27.04 -0.07 9.64
CA SER A 27 26.13 0.38 8.57
C SER A 27 24.75 0.73 9.12
N LEU A 28 24.13 -0.18 9.87
CA LEU A 28 22.77 -0.01 10.39
C LEU A 28 22.69 1.05 11.50
N MET A 29 23.78 1.25 12.27
CA MET A 29 23.86 2.39 13.19
C MET A 29 23.79 3.73 12.45
N LYS A 30 24.49 3.84 11.32
CA LYS A 30 24.43 5.02 10.47
C LYS A 30 23.03 5.21 9.88
N ASP A 31 22.38 4.13 9.47
CA ASP A 31 21.00 4.17 8.98
C ASP A 31 20.02 4.69 10.05
N ILE A 32 20.18 4.28 11.31
CA ILE A 32 19.40 4.81 12.44
C ILE A 32 19.62 6.32 12.59
N GLU A 33 20.89 6.78 12.58
CA GLU A 33 21.20 8.21 12.65
C GLU A 33 20.56 8.99 11.50
N ASP A 34 20.63 8.46 10.29
CA ASP A 34 20.09 9.10 9.09
C ASP A 34 18.55 9.09 9.10
N THR A 35 17.92 8.05 9.64
CA THR A 35 16.48 8.01 9.91
C THR A 35 16.07 9.07 10.92
N LEU A 36 16.81 9.23 12.03
CA LEU A 36 16.53 10.28 13.01
C LEU A 36 16.65 11.69 12.40
N LYS A 37 17.70 11.96 11.63
CA LYS A 37 17.88 13.25 10.91
C LYS A 37 16.75 13.50 9.91
N ARG A 38 16.31 12.46 9.17
CA ARG A 38 15.20 12.56 8.22
C ARG A 38 13.89 12.94 8.93
N PHE A 39 13.64 12.39 10.13
CA PHE A 39 12.46 12.69 10.92
C PHE A 39 12.49 14.07 11.61
N ASP A 40 13.65 14.70 11.80
CA ASP A 40 13.73 16.08 12.34
C ASP A 40 12.99 17.10 11.45
N GLY A 41 12.95 16.85 10.14
CA GLY A 41 12.22 17.67 9.16
C GLY A 41 10.72 17.39 9.11
N VAL A 42 10.25 16.28 9.69
CA VAL A 42 8.85 15.88 9.64
C VAL A 42 8.04 16.67 10.68
N ARG A 43 6.98 17.36 10.24
CA ARG A 43 5.99 17.95 11.16
C ARG A 43 5.18 16.83 11.81
N GLY A 44 5.75 16.20 12.83
CA GLY A 44 5.24 14.96 13.42
C GLY A 44 3.82 15.06 13.99
N ASN A 45 2.95 14.17 13.52
CA ASN A 45 1.75 13.74 14.23
C ASN A 45 2.04 12.40 14.95
N ASP A 46 1.09 11.94 15.76
CA ASP A 46 1.29 10.73 16.58
C ASP A 46 1.55 9.46 15.76
N ALA A 47 1.04 9.37 14.53
CA ALA A 47 1.27 8.23 13.65
C ALA A 47 2.69 8.20 13.12
N ALA A 48 3.23 9.33 12.68
CA ALA A 48 4.63 9.47 12.25
C ALA A 48 5.59 9.03 13.36
N MET A 49 5.33 9.46 14.61
CA MET A 49 6.16 9.11 15.75
C MET A 49 6.09 7.61 16.08
N LYS A 50 4.93 6.97 15.91
CA LYS A 50 4.80 5.51 16.09
C LYS A 50 5.58 4.74 15.03
N GLN A 51 5.55 5.18 13.76
CA GLN A 51 6.37 4.57 12.71
C GLN A 51 7.85 4.67 13.08
N LEU A 52 8.36 5.87 13.40
CA LEU A 52 9.76 6.05 13.82
C LEU A 52 10.18 5.12 14.97
N ILE A 53 9.33 4.95 15.97
CA ILE A 53 9.62 4.06 17.11
C ILE A 53 9.72 2.60 16.65
N ASP A 54 8.79 2.13 15.83
CA ASP A 54 8.80 0.75 15.33
C ASP A 54 9.94 0.50 14.34
N ASP A 55 10.30 1.50 13.52
CA ASP A 55 11.44 1.50 12.59
C ASP A 55 12.76 1.32 13.35
N ILE A 56 13.06 2.21 14.31
CA ILE A 56 14.27 2.13 15.14
C ILE A 56 14.31 0.82 15.93
N ARG A 57 13.16 0.38 16.45
CA ARG A 57 13.08 -0.90 17.16
C ARG A 57 13.47 -2.07 16.26
N ALA A 58 13.03 -2.05 15.00
CA ALA A 58 13.38 -3.08 14.05
C ALA A 58 14.87 -3.09 13.72
N ASP A 59 15.45 -1.92 13.50
CA ASP A 59 16.90 -1.81 13.29
C ASP A 59 17.68 -2.39 14.48
N LEU A 60 17.34 -1.99 15.70
CA LEU A 60 18.03 -2.47 16.92
C LEU A 60 17.88 -3.96 17.19
N GLU A 61 16.71 -4.53 16.92
CA GLU A 61 16.51 -5.97 17.08
C GLU A 61 17.20 -6.76 15.95
N TYR A 62 17.23 -6.22 14.73
CA TYR A 62 17.93 -6.85 13.60
C TYR A 62 19.45 -6.84 13.77
N MET A 63 20.04 -5.76 14.32
CA MET A 63 21.48 -5.69 14.62
C MET A 63 21.99 -6.88 15.45
N LYS A 64 21.13 -7.45 16.31
CA LYS A 64 21.48 -8.61 17.16
C LYS A 64 21.68 -9.90 16.37
N LEU A 65 21.31 -9.91 15.09
CA LEU A 65 21.52 -11.03 14.17
C LEU A 65 22.92 -11.04 13.55
N TYR A 66 23.73 -9.99 13.76
CA TYR A 66 25.09 -9.84 13.20
C TYR A 66 25.14 -10.07 11.68
N LYS A 67 24.11 -9.57 10.98
CA LYS A 67 23.92 -9.69 9.53
C LYS A 67 23.64 -8.32 8.93
N GLU A 68 24.16 -8.07 7.74
CA GLU A 68 23.80 -6.92 6.92
C GLU A 68 22.43 -7.13 6.23
N PRO A 69 21.48 -6.21 6.36
CA PRO A 69 20.20 -6.30 5.68
C PRO A 69 20.34 -6.03 4.17
N GLN A 70 19.46 -6.62 3.37
CA GLN A 70 19.37 -6.37 1.93
C GLN A 70 18.15 -5.51 1.59
N LEU A 71 18.22 -4.76 0.48
CA LEU A 71 17.08 -3.98 -0.01
C LEU A 71 15.83 -4.86 -0.12
N PHE A 72 14.72 -4.38 0.46
CA PHE A 72 13.44 -5.08 0.57
C PHE A 72 13.42 -6.33 1.47
N GLU A 73 14.48 -6.57 2.24
CA GLU A 73 14.46 -7.58 3.29
C GLU A 73 13.35 -7.24 4.30
N ARG A 74 12.64 -8.27 4.74
CA ARG A 74 11.50 -8.15 5.65
C ARG A 74 11.91 -8.64 7.02
N PHE A 75 11.68 -7.84 8.05
CA PHE A 75 11.95 -8.22 9.43
C PHE A 75 10.82 -7.79 10.35
N ALA A 76 10.37 -8.70 11.20
CA ALA A 76 9.35 -8.43 12.22
C ALA A 76 10.02 -8.49 13.60
N PRO A 77 10.12 -7.36 14.32
CA PRO A 77 10.60 -7.34 15.70
C PRO A 77 9.68 -8.15 16.63
N SER A 78 10.18 -8.51 17.80
CA SER A 78 9.42 -9.27 18.78
C SER A 78 8.10 -8.57 19.14
N GLY A 79 6.97 -9.27 18.97
CA GLY A 79 5.63 -8.72 19.24
C GLY A 79 5.11 -7.75 18.17
N VAL A 80 5.86 -7.48 17.10
CA VAL A 80 5.38 -6.80 15.89
C VAL A 80 4.85 -7.85 14.92
N ARG A 81 3.60 -7.72 14.50
CA ARG A 81 2.93 -8.72 13.65
C ARG A 81 3.17 -8.53 12.16
N VAL A 82 3.42 -7.29 11.73
CA VAL A 82 3.66 -6.95 10.32
C VAL A 82 5.14 -6.64 10.13
N PRO A 83 5.87 -7.41 9.30
CA PRO A 83 7.27 -7.14 9.06
C PRO A 83 7.47 -5.77 8.41
N LEU A 84 8.46 -5.04 8.92
CA LEU A 84 9.00 -3.84 8.33
C LEU A 84 9.92 -4.22 7.17
N VAL A 85 10.18 -3.26 6.30
CA VAL A 85 10.93 -3.46 5.05
C VAL A 85 12.21 -2.63 5.10
N TYR A 86 13.35 -3.26 4.89
CA TYR A 86 14.63 -2.56 4.83
C TYR A 86 14.74 -1.76 3.54
N ILE A 87 15.10 -0.48 3.69
CA ILE A 87 15.39 0.44 2.61
C ILE A 87 16.85 0.88 2.79
N THR A 88 17.66 0.71 1.75
CA THR A 88 19.09 0.99 1.80
C THR A 88 19.37 2.42 2.29
N ASN A 89 20.27 2.55 3.27
CA ASN A 89 20.63 3.80 3.94
C ASN A 89 19.49 4.46 4.75
N GLN A 90 18.40 3.74 5.01
CA GLN A 90 17.20 4.27 5.67
C GLN A 90 16.59 3.31 6.70
N GLY A 91 17.24 2.18 6.99
CA GLY A 91 16.79 1.22 7.99
C GLY A 91 15.55 0.42 7.58
N PHE A 92 14.99 -0.30 8.53
CA PHE A 92 13.69 -0.96 8.43
C PHE A 92 12.57 0.06 8.61
N ASN A 93 11.61 0.04 7.69
CA ASN A 93 10.52 1.00 7.66
C ASN A 93 9.16 0.30 7.65
N VAL A 94 8.18 0.87 8.36
CA VAL A 94 6.76 0.55 8.17
C VAL A 94 6.39 0.79 6.70
N HIS A 95 5.85 -0.25 6.05
CA HIS A 95 5.59 -0.21 4.61
C HIS A 95 4.11 -0.56 4.32
N PRO A 96 3.23 0.45 4.17
CA PRO A 96 1.79 0.24 3.97
C PRO A 96 1.42 -0.71 2.83
N ILE A 97 2.06 -0.61 1.65
CA ILE A 97 1.79 -1.55 0.53
C ILE A 97 2.15 -2.99 0.91
N ASN A 98 3.28 -3.21 1.59
CA ASN A 98 3.68 -4.55 2.02
C ASN A 98 2.68 -5.15 3.02
N ALA A 99 2.17 -4.33 3.94
CA ALA A 99 1.11 -4.75 4.86
C ALA A 99 -0.16 -5.17 4.11
N MET A 100 -0.56 -4.43 3.06
CA MET A 100 -1.70 -4.81 2.21
C MET A 100 -1.43 -6.09 1.39
N ASN A 101 -0.19 -6.30 0.94
CA ASN A 101 0.19 -7.56 0.28
C ASN A 101 0.09 -8.75 1.25
N LEU A 102 0.57 -8.60 2.49
CA LEU A 102 0.42 -9.63 3.52
C LEU A 102 -1.05 -9.91 3.86
N ALA A 103 -1.89 -8.88 3.92
CA ALA A 103 -3.33 -9.04 4.13
C ALA A 103 -3.98 -9.82 2.97
N THR A 104 -3.53 -9.57 1.73
CA THR A 104 -3.93 -10.36 0.56
C THR A 104 -3.56 -11.82 0.73
N GLU A 105 -2.33 -12.10 1.14
CA GLU A 105 -1.86 -13.46 1.32
C GLU A 105 -2.61 -14.19 2.45
N ALA A 106 -2.86 -13.48 3.57
CA ALA A 106 -3.63 -14.00 4.70
C ALA A 106 -5.03 -14.45 4.25
N LEU A 107 -5.74 -13.65 3.46
CA LEU A 107 -7.06 -14.00 2.96
C LEU A 107 -7.03 -15.04 1.83
N PHE A 108 -6.24 -14.79 0.79
CA PHE A 108 -6.31 -15.53 -0.47
C PHE A 108 -5.57 -16.86 -0.42
N TYR A 109 -4.34 -16.87 0.10
CA TYR A 109 -3.51 -18.07 0.10
C TYR A 109 -3.66 -18.87 1.39
N ARG A 110 -3.62 -18.20 2.55
CA ARG A 110 -3.64 -18.85 3.87
C ARG A 110 -5.04 -19.06 4.43
N LYS A 111 -6.04 -18.32 3.91
CA LYS A 111 -7.44 -18.34 4.40
C LYS A 111 -7.53 -18.08 5.91
N ASN A 112 -6.65 -17.23 6.43
CA ASN A 112 -6.46 -16.96 7.85
C ASN A 112 -7.04 -15.60 8.23
N TRP A 113 -8.28 -15.61 8.73
CA TRP A 113 -8.97 -14.40 9.19
C TRP A 113 -8.35 -13.76 10.43
N SER A 114 -7.71 -14.53 11.31
CA SER A 114 -7.04 -13.99 12.49
C SER A 114 -5.82 -13.18 12.08
N GLU A 115 -4.99 -13.73 11.19
CA GLU A 115 -3.83 -13.01 10.65
C GLU A 115 -4.26 -11.76 9.87
N PHE A 116 -5.31 -11.85 9.06
CA PHE A 116 -5.86 -10.67 8.40
C PHE A 116 -6.27 -9.58 9.40
N ARG A 117 -7.04 -9.95 10.44
CA ARG A 117 -7.45 -9.02 11.50
C ARG A 117 -6.25 -8.37 12.18
N ASP A 118 -5.24 -9.16 12.51
CA ASP A 118 -4.02 -8.71 13.17
C ASP A 118 -3.26 -7.66 12.35
N ILE A 119 -3.16 -7.87 11.03
CA ILE A 119 -2.53 -6.91 10.11
C ILE A 119 -3.34 -5.61 10.06
N MET A 120 -4.68 -5.71 9.98
CA MET A 120 -5.56 -4.54 9.97
C MET A 120 -5.49 -3.76 11.29
N ASP A 121 -5.53 -4.46 12.44
CA ASP A 121 -5.39 -3.84 13.77
C ASP A 121 -4.03 -3.14 13.93
N TRP A 122 -2.96 -3.75 13.42
CA TRP A 122 -1.63 -3.15 13.47
C TRP A 122 -1.55 -1.85 12.66
N MET A 123 -2.08 -1.87 11.44
CA MET A 123 -2.02 -0.74 10.51
C MET A 123 -2.87 0.44 10.96
N LEU A 124 -3.97 0.24 11.71
CA LEU A 124 -4.77 1.35 12.27
C LEU A 124 -3.93 2.34 13.09
N ARG A 125 -2.81 1.91 13.68
CA ARG A 125 -1.95 2.75 14.52
C ARG A 125 -1.22 3.85 13.73
N TYR A 126 -1.08 3.68 12.41
CA TYR A 126 -0.35 4.56 11.51
C TYR A 126 -1.26 5.39 10.58
N LEU A 127 -2.58 5.28 10.76
CA LEU A 127 -3.53 6.01 9.94
C LEU A 127 -3.56 7.49 10.35
N GLU A 128 -3.29 8.38 9.39
CA GLU A 128 -3.26 9.81 9.61
C GLU A 128 -4.53 10.49 9.09
N ARG A 129 -5.17 11.31 9.91
CA ARG A 129 -6.38 12.03 9.50
C ARG A 129 -6.06 13.41 8.93
N LYS A 130 -6.71 13.75 7.82
CA LYS A 130 -6.76 15.09 7.24
C LYS A 130 -8.21 15.40 6.86
N GLY A 131 -8.86 16.21 7.71
CA GLY A 131 -10.32 16.39 7.63
C GLY A 131 -11.03 15.05 7.74
N ASP A 132 -11.91 14.77 6.79
CA ASP A 132 -12.67 13.50 6.70
C ASP A 132 -11.92 12.38 5.95
N SER A 133 -10.70 12.65 5.48
CA SER A 133 -9.85 11.67 4.79
C SER A 133 -8.79 11.10 5.71
N CYS A 134 -8.33 9.89 5.38
CA CYS A 134 -7.25 9.21 6.07
C CYS A 134 -6.14 8.83 5.09
N PHE A 135 -4.90 8.80 5.58
CA PHE A 135 -3.72 8.50 4.78
C PHE A 135 -2.83 7.49 5.49
N PHE A 136 -2.38 6.48 4.74
CA PHE A 136 -1.11 5.82 5.03
C PHE A 136 0.04 6.57 4.36
N ASN A 137 0.84 7.24 5.18
CA ASN A 137 2.05 7.94 4.75
C ASN A 137 3.29 7.06 4.93
N PHE A 138 4.24 7.23 4.01
CA PHE A 138 5.56 6.64 3.99
C PHE A 138 6.58 7.69 4.47
N TYR A 139 7.44 7.30 5.42
CA TYR A 139 8.43 8.19 6.02
C TYR A 139 9.89 7.83 5.65
N PHE A 140 10.04 7.11 4.54
CA PHE A 140 11.31 6.88 3.85
C PHE A 140 11.24 7.43 2.43
N ALA A 141 12.38 7.85 1.90
CA ALA A 141 12.52 8.27 0.52
C ALA A 141 12.49 7.07 -0.43
N TRP A 142 11.68 7.16 -1.48
CA TRP A 142 11.57 6.16 -2.55
C TRP A 142 11.15 6.87 -3.84
N GLU A 143 11.77 6.54 -4.98
CA GLU A 143 11.74 7.31 -6.25
C GLU A 143 12.29 8.74 -6.15
N ARG A 144 11.90 9.50 -5.13
CA ARG A 144 12.40 10.84 -4.81
C ARG A 144 12.65 11.01 -3.31
N GLU A 145 13.47 12.01 -2.97
CA GLU A 145 13.89 12.29 -1.59
C GLU A 145 12.77 12.82 -0.68
N SER A 146 11.65 13.31 -1.24
CA SER A 146 10.62 13.97 -0.45
C SER A 146 9.79 12.99 0.39
N ILE A 147 9.64 13.32 1.68
CA ILE A 147 8.79 12.64 2.65
C ILE A 147 7.94 13.66 3.45
N PRO A 148 6.80 13.25 4.03
CA PRO A 148 6.12 11.99 3.73
C PRO A 148 5.56 12.00 2.30
N TRP A 149 5.41 10.80 1.74
CA TRP A 149 4.64 10.57 0.52
C TRP A 149 3.59 9.50 0.77
N ASN A 150 2.64 9.35 -0.13
CA ASN A 150 1.59 8.34 -0.04
C ASN A 150 1.38 7.62 -1.38
N SER A 151 0.71 6.48 -1.30
CA SER A 151 0.46 5.62 -2.47
C SER A 151 -1.02 5.37 -2.64
N SER A 152 -1.52 5.58 -3.86
CA SER A 152 -2.88 5.19 -4.25
C SER A 152 -3.15 3.70 -4.03
N ILE A 153 -2.11 2.84 -4.10
CA ILE A 153 -2.23 1.41 -3.82
C ILE A 153 -2.65 1.18 -2.36
N SER A 154 -1.90 1.73 -1.41
CA SER A 154 -2.20 1.50 0.02
C SER A 154 -3.51 2.16 0.43
N GLN A 155 -3.90 3.29 -0.19
CA GLN A 155 -5.21 3.87 0.08
C GLN A 155 -6.35 3.05 -0.50
N GLY A 156 -6.26 2.65 -1.78
CA GLY A 156 -7.32 1.90 -2.46
C GLY A 156 -7.51 0.52 -1.87
N ILE A 157 -6.44 -0.29 -1.84
CA ILE A 157 -6.50 -1.65 -1.27
C ILE A 157 -6.83 -1.57 0.23
N GLY A 158 -6.27 -0.59 0.94
CA GLY A 158 -6.62 -0.33 2.33
C GLY A 158 -8.11 -0.07 2.53
N ALA A 159 -8.72 0.82 1.73
CA ALA A 159 -10.15 1.11 1.80
C ALA A 159 -10.99 -0.17 1.62
N GLY A 160 -10.69 -0.97 0.60
CA GLY A 160 -11.36 -2.25 0.35
C GLY A 160 -11.17 -3.25 1.49
N TYR A 161 -9.97 -3.36 2.06
CA TYR A 161 -9.66 -4.34 3.10
C TYR A 161 -10.23 -3.95 4.46
N TYR A 162 -10.22 -2.66 4.81
CA TYR A 162 -10.93 -2.21 5.99
C TYR A 162 -12.45 -2.34 5.85
N ALA A 163 -13.00 -2.22 4.62
CA ALA A 163 -14.41 -2.54 4.37
C ALA A 163 -14.71 -4.03 4.62
N ILE A 164 -13.86 -4.92 4.10
CA ILE A 164 -13.93 -6.37 4.36
C ILE A 164 -13.81 -6.67 5.85
N ALA A 165 -12.86 -6.04 6.55
CA ALA A 165 -12.66 -6.22 7.99
C ALA A 165 -13.88 -5.73 8.79
N TYR A 166 -14.46 -4.59 8.43
CA TYR A 166 -15.68 -4.09 9.06
C TYR A 166 -16.85 -5.06 8.85
N LYS A 167 -17.09 -5.52 7.62
CA LYS A 167 -18.17 -6.46 7.33
C LYS A 167 -17.96 -7.81 8.00
N LYS A 168 -16.71 -8.25 8.15
CA LYS A 168 -16.39 -9.52 8.79
C LYS A 168 -16.49 -9.46 10.31
N PHE A 169 -15.99 -8.38 10.93
CA PHE A 169 -15.75 -8.31 12.37
C PHE A 169 -16.64 -7.29 13.10
N GLY A 170 -17.32 -6.38 12.41
CA GLY A 170 -18.23 -5.40 13.02
C GLY A 170 -17.57 -4.24 13.79
N ASP A 171 -16.24 -4.15 13.82
CA ASP A 171 -15.53 -3.08 14.52
C ASP A 171 -15.61 -1.75 13.75
N LYS A 172 -16.20 -0.73 14.37
CA LYS A 172 -16.38 0.60 13.77
C LYS A 172 -15.06 1.31 13.42
N ARG A 173 -13.95 0.97 14.08
CA ARG A 173 -12.63 1.53 13.73
C ARG A 173 -12.24 1.17 12.29
N TYR A 174 -12.61 -0.03 11.83
CA TYR A 174 -12.39 -0.42 10.43
C TYR A 174 -13.31 0.35 9.47
N LEU A 175 -14.58 0.57 9.83
CA LEU A 175 -15.49 1.37 9.02
C LEU A 175 -14.95 2.80 8.82
N GLU A 176 -14.52 3.45 9.91
CA GLU A 176 -13.96 4.79 9.86
C GLU A 176 -12.67 4.84 9.01
N ALA A 177 -11.81 3.84 9.13
CA ALA A 177 -10.60 3.73 8.31
C ALA A 177 -10.95 3.55 6.83
N ALA A 178 -11.88 2.64 6.51
CA ALA A 178 -12.33 2.38 5.14
C ALA A 178 -12.86 3.66 4.47
N ILE A 179 -13.78 4.37 5.15
CA ILE A 179 -14.37 5.62 4.66
C ILE A 179 -13.30 6.69 4.47
N GLY A 180 -12.42 6.89 5.46
CA GLY A 180 -11.39 7.92 5.38
C GLY A 180 -10.39 7.65 4.24
N LEU A 181 -9.99 6.39 4.04
CA LEU A 181 -9.09 6.00 2.96
C LEU A 181 -9.76 6.17 1.59
N ALA A 182 -11.03 5.80 1.45
CA ALA A 182 -11.77 6.00 0.21
C ALA A 182 -11.93 7.50 -0.14
N ARG A 183 -12.21 8.34 0.85
CA ARG A 183 -12.32 9.79 0.68
C ARG A 183 -11.00 10.46 0.27
N SER A 184 -9.85 9.84 0.57
CA SER A 184 -8.55 10.38 0.13
C SER A 184 -8.41 10.48 -1.39
N PHE A 185 -9.21 9.75 -2.16
CA PHE A 185 -9.28 9.82 -3.64
C PHE A 185 -9.95 11.10 -4.18
N SER A 186 -10.34 12.04 -3.30
CA SER A 186 -10.76 13.38 -3.71
C SER A 186 -9.70 14.45 -3.40
N ILE A 187 -8.52 14.08 -2.88
CA ILE A 187 -7.51 15.05 -2.45
C ILE A 187 -6.45 15.23 -3.56
N PRO A 188 -6.32 16.45 -4.13
CA PRO A 188 -5.34 16.72 -5.18
C PRO A 188 -3.90 16.47 -4.73
N TYR A 189 -3.04 16.07 -5.67
CA TYR A 189 -1.59 15.92 -5.45
C TYR A 189 -0.96 17.20 -4.86
N GLY A 190 -1.28 18.37 -5.40
CA GLY A 190 -0.77 19.67 -4.91
C GLY A 190 -1.21 20.02 -3.48
N GLU A 191 -2.19 19.30 -2.94
CA GLU A 191 -2.66 19.44 -1.57
C GLU A 191 -2.18 18.28 -0.68
N GLY A 192 -1.17 17.53 -1.09
CA GLY A 192 -0.63 16.39 -0.33
C GLY A 192 -1.43 15.10 -0.46
N GLY A 193 -2.37 15.03 -1.41
CA GLY A 193 -2.97 13.78 -1.86
C GLY A 193 -2.17 13.13 -2.99
N PHE A 194 -2.85 12.34 -3.80
CA PHE A 194 -2.27 11.56 -4.91
C PHE A 194 -3.13 11.61 -6.17
N VAL A 195 -4.15 12.47 -6.21
CA VAL A 195 -4.99 12.68 -7.39
C VAL A 195 -4.31 13.71 -8.29
N LEU A 196 -3.83 13.25 -9.44
CA LEU A 196 -3.25 14.10 -10.47
C LEU A 196 -4.23 14.26 -11.62
N GLU A 197 -4.61 15.49 -11.94
CA GLU A 197 -5.41 15.77 -13.14
C GLU A 197 -4.52 15.67 -14.39
N THR A 198 -4.94 14.84 -15.35
CA THR A 198 -4.29 14.65 -16.65
C THR A 198 -5.25 15.01 -17.78
N GLU A 199 -4.75 15.07 -19.02
CA GLU A 199 -5.62 15.27 -20.20
C GLU A 199 -6.67 14.15 -20.39
N TYR A 200 -6.44 12.98 -19.79
CA TYR A 200 -7.32 11.82 -19.88
C TYR A 200 -8.36 11.76 -18.74
N GLY A 201 -8.17 12.56 -17.68
CA GLY A 201 -8.93 12.54 -16.43
C GLY A 201 -8.03 12.37 -15.20
N PRO A 202 -8.61 12.12 -14.00
CA PRO A 202 -7.83 11.93 -12.79
C PRO A 202 -7.04 10.63 -12.85
N PHE A 203 -5.75 10.71 -12.51
CA PHE A 203 -4.86 9.58 -12.33
C PHE A 203 -4.46 9.48 -10.86
N TYR A 204 -4.49 8.27 -10.30
CA TYR A 204 -4.16 8.02 -8.89
C TYR A 204 -2.72 7.52 -8.75
N LEU A 205 -1.85 8.39 -8.26
CA LEU A 205 -0.40 8.16 -8.24
C LEU A 205 0.00 7.03 -7.29
N GLU A 206 0.75 6.06 -7.82
CA GLU A 206 1.40 5.03 -7.00
C GLU A 206 2.42 5.65 -6.03
N TYR A 207 3.17 6.63 -6.52
CA TYR A 207 4.16 7.38 -5.77
C TYR A 207 3.78 8.85 -5.82
N SER A 208 3.16 9.38 -4.75
CA SER A 208 2.76 10.79 -4.75
C SER A 208 3.95 11.75 -4.85
N ASN A 209 5.16 11.32 -4.48
CA ASN A 209 6.38 12.09 -4.65
C ASN A 209 6.98 11.99 -6.07
N ALA A 210 6.52 11.09 -6.93
CA ALA A 210 6.96 10.96 -8.32
C ALA A 210 5.76 11.04 -9.29
N PRO A 211 5.08 12.19 -9.37
CA PRO A 211 3.81 12.34 -10.08
C PRO A 211 3.91 12.13 -11.59
N ASP A 212 5.11 12.26 -12.17
CA ASP A 212 5.42 12.08 -13.58
C ASP A 212 5.64 10.62 -13.98
N ASP A 213 5.71 9.70 -13.01
CA ASP A 213 5.93 8.30 -13.32
C ASP A 213 4.71 7.68 -14.00
N LEU A 214 3.50 7.98 -13.49
CA LEU A 214 2.23 7.44 -14.01
C LEU A 214 2.25 5.90 -14.13
N VAL A 215 2.56 5.21 -13.03
CA VAL A 215 2.66 3.74 -12.98
C VAL A 215 1.30 3.07 -13.14
N LEU A 216 1.19 2.16 -14.12
CA LEU A 216 -0.10 1.58 -14.53
C LEU A 216 -0.66 0.60 -13.49
N ASN A 217 0.16 -0.31 -12.97
CA ASN A 217 -0.29 -1.28 -11.97
C ASN A 217 -0.79 -0.60 -10.71
N GLY A 218 -0.13 0.46 -10.24
CA GLY A 218 -0.58 1.18 -9.04
C GLY A 218 -1.93 1.85 -9.25
N PHE A 219 -2.13 2.48 -10.40
CA PHE A 219 -3.42 3.04 -10.77
C PHE A 219 -4.52 1.96 -10.76
N MET A 220 -4.31 0.83 -11.45
CA MET A 220 -5.30 -0.25 -11.50
C MET A 220 -5.52 -0.96 -10.16
N LEU A 221 -4.48 -1.12 -9.33
CA LEU A 221 -4.61 -1.66 -7.97
C LEU A 221 -5.47 -0.75 -7.08
N SER A 222 -5.30 0.57 -7.21
CA SER A 222 -6.10 1.55 -6.47
C SER A 222 -7.59 1.45 -6.86
N LEU A 223 -7.89 1.31 -8.16
CA LEU A 223 -9.25 1.11 -8.67
C LEU A 223 -9.86 -0.22 -8.20
N LYS A 224 -9.07 -1.30 -8.20
CA LYS A 224 -9.50 -2.59 -7.64
C LYS A 224 -9.91 -2.44 -6.18
N GLY A 225 -9.10 -1.77 -5.37
CA GLY A 225 -9.41 -1.53 -3.96
C GLY A 225 -10.68 -0.69 -3.75
N LEU A 226 -10.85 0.39 -4.53
CA LEU A 226 -12.09 1.18 -4.53
C LEU A 226 -13.31 0.38 -4.97
N ALA A 227 -13.17 -0.53 -5.93
CA ALA A 227 -14.27 -1.41 -6.35
C ALA A 227 -14.75 -2.30 -5.20
N LEU A 228 -13.82 -2.87 -4.42
CA LEU A 228 -14.15 -3.66 -3.24
C LEU A 228 -14.83 -2.81 -2.15
N TYR A 229 -14.32 -1.58 -1.91
CA TYR A 229 -14.92 -0.66 -0.95
C TYR A 229 -16.35 -0.26 -1.36
N ASN A 230 -16.56 0.13 -2.62
CA ASN A 230 -17.84 0.59 -3.12
C ASN A 230 -18.92 -0.49 -3.07
N GLU A 231 -18.56 -1.75 -3.31
CA GLU A 231 -19.53 -2.85 -3.23
C GLU A 231 -19.99 -3.15 -1.79
N LEU A 232 -19.14 -2.92 -0.78
CA LEU A 232 -19.44 -3.28 0.61
C LEU A 232 -20.01 -2.13 1.43
N ILE A 233 -19.45 -0.93 1.26
CA ILE A 233 -19.81 0.27 2.02
C ILE A 233 -20.39 1.29 1.07
N GLY A 234 -19.58 1.77 0.12
CA GLY A 234 -19.97 2.79 -0.86
C GLY A 234 -20.26 4.16 -0.28
N ASP A 235 -19.84 5.20 -0.99
CA ASP A 235 -20.33 6.56 -0.81
C ASP A 235 -20.21 7.34 -2.11
N ASN A 236 -20.93 8.46 -2.21
CA ASN A 236 -20.98 9.24 -3.45
C ASN A 236 -19.60 9.73 -3.93
N LEU A 237 -18.65 9.99 -3.02
CA LEU A 237 -17.32 10.46 -3.40
C LEU A 237 -16.48 9.32 -3.97
N SER A 238 -16.48 8.16 -3.33
CA SER A 238 -15.74 6.99 -3.80
C SER A 238 -16.33 6.39 -5.07
N GLU A 239 -17.65 6.44 -5.26
CA GLU A 239 -18.31 6.03 -6.50
C GLU A 239 -17.91 6.94 -7.66
N LYS A 240 -17.90 8.26 -7.44
CA LYS A 240 -17.44 9.22 -8.43
C LYS A 240 -15.97 9.00 -8.78
N ALA A 241 -15.09 8.87 -7.78
CA ALA A 241 -13.67 8.61 -7.99
C ALA A 241 -13.46 7.32 -8.81
N LEU A 242 -14.09 6.21 -8.40
CA LEU A 242 -14.00 4.96 -9.14
C LEU A 242 -14.48 5.11 -10.60
N LYS A 243 -15.63 5.76 -10.82
CA LYS A 243 -16.16 5.98 -12.17
C LYS A 243 -15.20 6.80 -13.03
N ASP A 244 -14.70 7.91 -12.52
CA ASP A 244 -13.79 8.79 -13.24
C ASP A 244 -12.46 8.09 -13.52
N GLY A 245 -11.93 7.35 -12.55
CA GLY A 245 -10.70 6.58 -12.71
C GLY A 245 -10.83 5.43 -13.73
N LEU A 246 -11.97 4.73 -13.79
CA LEU A 246 -12.23 3.74 -14.84
C LEU A 246 -12.28 4.42 -16.22
N GLU A 247 -12.87 5.60 -16.32
CA GLU A 247 -12.91 6.36 -17.57
C GLU A 247 -11.51 6.86 -18.00
N THR A 248 -10.70 7.34 -17.06
CA THR A 248 -9.28 7.63 -17.31
C THR A 248 -8.57 6.38 -17.82
N LEU A 249 -8.76 5.22 -17.18
CA LEU A 249 -8.11 3.97 -17.58
C LEU A 249 -8.43 3.61 -19.04
N ARG A 250 -9.71 3.72 -19.46
CA ARG A 250 -10.11 3.46 -20.86
C ARG A 250 -9.35 4.34 -21.85
N LYS A 251 -9.18 5.62 -21.53
CA LYS A 251 -8.53 6.60 -22.40
C LYS A 251 -7.02 6.44 -22.46
N ILE A 252 -6.38 6.07 -21.35
CA ILE A 252 -4.91 5.95 -21.29
C ILE A 252 -4.38 4.62 -21.80
N LEU A 253 -5.15 3.52 -21.73
CA LEU A 253 -4.67 2.19 -22.08
C LEU A 253 -3.96 2.06 -23.45
N PRO A 254 -4.40 2.75 -24.53
CA PRO A 254 -3.68 2.76 -25.80
C PRO A 254 -2.22 3.23 -25.70
N TYR A 255 -1.92 4.13 -24.77
CA TYR A 255 -0.57 4.69 -24.58
C TYR A 255 0.35 3.78 -23.76
N TYR A 256 -0.22 2.80 -23.05
CA TYR A 256 0.51 1.81 -22.27
C TYR A 256 0.77 0.50 -23.03
N GLU A 257 0.52 0.47 -24.33
CA GLU A 257 0.91 -0.64 -25.19
C GLU A 257 1.94 -0.15 -26.22
N LYS A 258 3.08 -0.83 -26.30
CA LYS A 258 4.11 -0.60 -27.31
C LYS A 258 4.57 -1.96 -27.84
N GLU A 259 4.92 -2.08 -29.12
CA GLU A 259 5.44 -3.31 -29.79
C GLU A 259 4.90 -4.64 -29.22
N ARG A 260 3.57 -4.74 -29.01
CA ARG A 260 2.91 -5.93 -28.46
C ARG A 260 3.35 -6.30 -27.03
N TRP A 261 3.45 -5.32 -26.14
CA TRP A 261 3.64 -5.53 -24.69
C TRP A 261 3.11 -4.32 -23.91
N SER A 262 2.88 -4.50 -22.61
CA SER A 262 2.49 -3.38 -21.74
C SER A 262 3.70 -2.59 -21.23
N LEU A 263 3.55 -1.28 -21.09
CA LEU A 263 4.47 -0.44 -20.33
C LEU A 263 4.15 -0.52 -18.82
N TYR A 264 5.18 -0.58 -17.98
CA TYR A 264 5.06 -0.36 -16.53
C TYR A 264 4.57 1.07 -16.26
N SER A 265 5.17 2.02 -16.98
CA SER A 265 4.81 3.42 -16.90
C SER A 265 5.27 4.16 -18.16
N LEU A 266 4.67 5.30 -18.47
CA LEU A 266 5.04 6.08 -19.66
C LEU A 266 6.48 6.58 -19.62
N LYS A 267 7.03 6.77 -18.42
CA LYS A 267 8.40 7.25 -18.18
C LYS A 267 9.42 6.12 -18.12
N HIS A 268 9.14 5.05 -17.38
CA HIS A 268 10.08 3.94 -17.16
C HIS A 268 10.04 2.88 -18.28
N GLY A 269 9.03 2.93 -19.16
CA GLY A 269 8.94 2.04 -20.31
C GLY A 269 8.36 0.68 -19.97
N TRP A 270 8.96 -0.38 -20.52
CA TRP A 270 8.41 -1.73 -20.54
C TRP A 270 8.18 -2.31 -19.14
N ALA A 271 7.04 -2.97 -18.97
CA ALA A 271 6.84 -3.86 -17.84
C ALA A 271 7.72 -5.09 -18.01
N ASP A 272 8.37 -5.54 -16.93
CA ASP A 272 8.88 -6.91 -16.90
C ASP A 272 7.71 -7.91 -16.99
N GLU A 273 8.01 -9.19 -17.13
CA GLU A 273 6.96 -10.21 -17.27
C GLU A 273 6.05 -10.28 -16.03
N ASN A 274 6.56 -10.05 -14.82
CA ASN A 274 5.77 -10.08 -13.60
C ASN A 274 4.73 -8.95 -13.59
N TYR A 275 5.14 -7.73 -13.96
CA TYR A 275 4.24 -6.59 -14.10
C TYR A 275 3.29 -6.75 -15.28
N HIS A 276 3.73 -7.31 -16.40
CA HIS A 276 2.84 -7.59 -17.54
C HIS A 276 1.72 -8.57 -17.15
N ARG A 277 2.08 -9.66 -16.45
CA ARG A 277 1.12 -10.61 -15.87
C ARG A 277 0.19 -9.95 -14.87
N LEU A 278 0.72 -9.10 -13.99
CA LEU A 278 -0.10 -8.33 -13.05
C LEU A 278 -1.10 -7.42 -13.78
N HIS A 279 -0.69 -6.74 -14.84
CA HIS A 279 -1.57 -5.91 -15.66
C HIS A 279 -2.73 -6.71 -16.26
N ILE A 280 -2.45 -7.90 -16.81
CA ILE A 280 -3.47 -8.81 -17.35
C ILE A 280 -4.47 -9.18 -16.25
N ARG A 281 -4.01 -9.56 -15.06
CA ARG A 281 -4.88 -9.92 -13.92
C ARG A 281 -5.77 -8.76 -13.48
N LEU A 282 -5.22 -7.55 -13.42
CA LEU A 282 -5.97 -6.36 -13.01
C LEU A 282 -7.01 -5.93 -14.05
N LEU A 283 -6.67 -5.96 -15.34
CA LEU A 283 -7.62 -5.69 -16.42
C LEU A 283 -8.71 -6.74 -16.51
N TYR A 284 -8.38 -8.02 -16.31
CA TYR A 284 -9.36 -9.08 -16.23
C TYR A 284 -10.31 -8.85 -15.04
N PHE A 285 -9.76 -8.53 -13.85
CA PHE A 285 -10.56 -8.22 -12.66
C PHE A 285 -11.53 -7.07 -12.93
N LEU A 286 -11.03 -5.90 -13.35
CA LEU A 286 -11.87 -4.71 -13.60
C LEU A 286 -12.87 -4.95 -14.74
N GLY A 287 -12.44 -5.63 -15.81
CA GLY A 287 -13.30 -6.00 -16.93
C GLY A 287 -14.45 -6.92 -16.55
N LYS A 288 -14.20 -7.92 -15.70
CA LYS A 288 -15.25 -8.79 -15.17
C LYS A 288 -16.12 -8.12 -14.11
N TRP A 289 -15.54 -7.26 -13.27
CA TRP A 289 -16.26 -6.62 -12.17
C TRP A 289 -17.27 -5.56 -12.64
N PHE A 290 -16.98 -4.89 -13.75
CA PHE A 290 -17.81 -3.82 -14.32
C PHE A 290 -18.41 -4.16 -15.69
N ASP A 291 -18.33 -5.43 -16.10
CA ASP A 291 -18.74 -5.89 -17.44
C ASP A 291 -18.16 -5.04 -18.58
N ASP A 292 -16.90 -4.64 -18.45
CA ASP A 292 -16.21 -3.76 -19.41
C ASP A 292 -15.51 -4.58 -20.51
N PRO A 293 -16.03 -4.57 -21.76
CA PRO A 293 -15.46 -5.37 -22.85
C PRO A 293 -14.09 -4.86 -23.29
N LEU A 294 -13.77 -3.57 -23.12
CA LEU A 294 -12.48 -2.99 -23.50
C LEU A 294 -11.38 -3.55 -22.61
N PHE A 295 -11.58 -3.55 -21.29
CA PHE A 295 -10.59 -4.11 -20.36
C PHE A 295 -10.36 -5.61 -20.59
N LEU A 296 -11.44 -6.37 -20.83
CA LEU A 296 -11.32 -7.79 -21.17
C LEU A 296 -10.61 -8.02 -22.51
N GLN A 297 -10.79 -7.13 -23.48
CA GLN A 297 -10.06 -7.17 -24.75
C GLN A 297 -8.56 -6.95 -24.53
N TYR A 298 -8.18 -5.92 -23.76
CA TYR A 298 -6.78 -5.67 -23.42
C TYR A 298 -6.18 -6.84 -22.63
N ALA A 299 -6.88 -7.38 -21.64
CA ALA A 299 -6.42 -8.53 -20.87
C ALA A 299 -6.10 -9.73 -21.78
N ARG A 300 -7.02 -10.10 -22.70
CA ARG A 300 -6.81 -11.19 -23.67
C ARG A 300 -5.71 -10.87 -24.68
N ARG A 301 -5.61 -9.63 -25.14
CA ARG A 301 -4.60 -9.21 -26.12
C ARG A 301 -3.21 -9.26 -25.50
N TRP A 302 -3.02 -8.72 -24.31
CA TRP A 302 -1.75 -8.77 -23.57
C TRP A 302 -1.38 -10.20 -23.20
N ASP A 303 -2.35 -11.01 -22.77
CA ASP A 303 -2.12 -12.44 -22.51
C ASP A 303 -1.59 -13.21 -23.73
N SER A 304 -2.06 -12.86 -24.94
CA SER A 304 -1.60 -13.49 -26.19
C SER A 304 -0.12 -13.24 -26.53
N TYR A 305 0.54 -12.34 -25.79
CA TYR A 305 1.96 -12.04 -25.95
C TYR A 305 2.85 -12.90 -25.05
N LEU A 306 2.26 -13.56 -24.05
CA LEU A 306 2.97 -14.47 -23.15
C LEU A 306 3.12 -15.87 -23.76
N GLU A 307 4.23 -16.54 -23.44
CA GLU A 307 4.40 -17.97 -23.76
C GLU A 307 3.40 -18.83 -22.98
N ARG A 308 3.12 -18.45 -21.73
CA ARG A 308 2.16 -19.11 -20.84
C ARG A 308 1.10 -18.12 -20.40
N SER A 309 -0.16 -18.43 -20.73
CA SER A 309 -1.33 -17.64 -20.36
C SER A 309 -1.42 -17.43 -18.84
N GLU A 310 -1.69 -16.19 -18.46
CA GLU A 310 -1.99 -15.69 -17.11
C GLU A 310 -3.51 -15.69 -16.82
N LEU A 311 -4.36 -15.77 -17.85
CA LEU A 311 -5.82 -15.73 -17.71
C LEU A 311 -6.40 -16.76 -16.72
N PRO A 312 -5.93 -18.02 -16.64
CA PRO A 312 -6.45 -18.96 -15.64
C PRO A 312 -6.23 -18.48 -14.20
N ARG A 313 -5.08 -17.84 -13.93
CA ARG A 313 -4.80 -17.25 -12.62
C ARG A 313 -5.65 -16.00 -12.39
N ALA A 314 -5.82 -15.17 -13.42
CA ALA A 314 -6.69 -14.00 -13.36
C ALA A 314 -8.13 -14.37 -13.00
N GLU A 315 -8.67 -15.42 -13.61
CA GLU A 315 -10.01 -15.96 -13.33
C GLU A 315 -10.12 -16.52 -11.90
N GLN A 316 -9.11 -17.27 -11.44
CA GLN A 316 -9.06 -17.77 -10.07
C GLN A 316 -9.10 -16.62 -9.05
N GLU A 317 -8.27 -15.59 -9.25
CA GLU A 317 -8.22 -14.42 -8.37
C GLU A 317 -9.56 -13.65 -8.41
N TYR A 318 -10.14 -13.43 -9.58
CA TYR A 318 -11.45 -12.80 -9.73
C TYR A 318 -12.54 -13.56 -8.97
N ASN A 319 -12.67 -14.87 -9.19
CA ASN A 319 -13.69 -15.69 -8.57
C ASN A 319 -13.58 -15.68 -7.03
N PHE A 320 -12.36 -15.69 -6.50
CA PHE A 320 -12.15 -15.55 -5.06
C PHE A 320 -12.66 -14.21 -4.53
N TRP A 321 -12.22 -13.08 -5.12
CA TRP A 321 -12.60 -11.76 -4.63
C TRP A 321 -14.10 -11.52 -4.77
N ARG A 322 -14.69 -11.96 -5.89
CA ARG A 322 -16.13 -11.84 -6.13
C ARG A 322 -16.93 -12.63 -5.10
N GLY A 323 -16.59 -13.90 -4.90
CA GLY A 323 -17.25 -14.76 -3.91
C GLY A 323 -17.05 -14.27 -2.47
N LEU A 324 -15.87 -13.77 -2.12
CA LEU A 324 -15.60 -13.21 -0.81
C LEU A 324 -16.50 -12.00 -0.54
N VAL A 325 -16.53 -11.04 -1.46
CA VAL A 325 -17.33 -9.82 -1.29
C VAL A 325 -18.81 -10.14 -1.25
N ASP A 326 -19.30 -11.05 -2.10
CA ASP A 326 -20.71 -11.47 -2.10
C ASP A 326 -21.12 -12.12 -0.78
N SER A 327 -20.21 -12.87 -0.14
CA SER A 327 -20.45 -13.46 1.19
C SER A 327 -20.50 -12.44 2.34
N LEU A 328 -20.12 -11.19 2.09
CA LEU A 328 -20.00 -10.11 3.09
C LEU A 328 -20.97 -8.94 2.83
N LYS A 329 -21.92 -9.08 1.89
CA LYS A 329 -22.90 -8.03 1.58
C LYS A 329 -23.87 -7.78 2.73
N ASP A 330 -24.27 -8.86 3.41
CA ASP A 330 -25.14 -8.79 4.57
C ASP A 330 -24.51 -7.97 5.71
N PRO A 331 -25.32 -7.39 6.61
CA PRO A 331 -24.80 -6.69 7.79
C PRO A 331 -23.85 -7.59 8.58
N PRO A 332 -22.79 -7.02 9.21
CA PRO A 332 -21.88 -7.81 10.03
C PRO A 332 -22.68 -8.58 11.09
N SER A 333 -22.41 -9.89 11.21
CA SER A 333 -23.08 -10.72 12.21
C SER A 333 -22.99 -10.03 13.58
N PRO A 334 -24.11 -9.89 14.32
CA PRO A 334 -24.06 -9.31 15.65
C PRO A 334 -23.06 -10.12 16.47
N GLN A 335 -22.03 -9.43 17.00
CA GLN A 335 -21.08 -10.09 17.90
C GLN A 335 -21.88 -10.66 19.07
N GLY A 336 -21.84 -11.97 19.23
CA GLY A 336 -22.24 -12.59 20.49
C GLY A 336 -21.35 -12.04 21.61
N PRO A 337 -21.90 -11.87 22.83
CA PRO A 337 -21.21 -11.27 23.96
C PRO A 337 -19.89 -11.96 24.32
#